data_AF-A0A378AYF5-F1
#
_entry.id   AF-A0A378AYF5-F1
#
_cell.length_a   1.000
_cell.length_b   1.000
_cell.length_c   1.000
_cell.angle_alpha   90.00
_cell.angle_beta   90.00
_cell.angle_gamma   90.00
#
_symmetry.space_group_name_H-M   'P 1'
#
loop_
_entity.id
_entity.type
_entity.pdbx_description
1 polymer ?
#
loop_
_entity_poly.entity_id
_entity_poly.type
_entity_poly.pdbx_seq_one_letter_code
_entity_poly.pdbx_strand_id
1 'polypeptide(L)'
;MPIAALSGLEGQAISPKNTAHAQQLGIGTVYQEVNLLPNMSVADNLFIGREPRRFGLLRRKEMEARATALMASYGFSLDVREPLNRFSVAMQQIVAICRAIDLSAKVLILDEPTASLDTQEVEMLFTLMRQLRDNGVSLIFVTHFLDQVYAVSDRITVLRNGTFVGCRETRELPQIELVKMMLGSRTGP
;
A
#
# COMPACT_ATOMS: atom_id res chain seq x y z
N MET A 1 0.89 6.02 18.19
CA MET A 1 -0.51 5.59 17.96
C MET A 1 -0.45 4.29 17.17
N PRO A 2 -0.92 3.14 17.67
CA PRO A 2 -0.99 1.96 16.83
C PRO A 2 -2.05 2.21 15.75
N ILE A 3 -1.66 2.08 14.48
CA ILE A 3 -2.57 1.91 13.35
C ILE A 3 -3.53 0.78 13.74
N ALA A 4 -4.83 0.99 13.53
CA ALA A 4 -5.94 0.08 13.79
C ALA A 4 -5.51 -1.29 14.32
N ALA A 5 -5.73 -1.55 15.62
CA ALA A 5 -5.33 -2.78 16.26
C ALA A 5 -5.82 -3.98 15.43
N LEU A 6 -4.89 -4.62 14.71
CA LEU A 6 -5.13 -5.91 14.06
C LEU A 6 -5.40 -6.88 15.20
N SER A 7 -6.68 -7.11 15.49
CA SER A 7 -7.13 -8.01 16.56
C SER A 7 -6.74 -9.47 16.28
N GLY A 8 -6.35 -9.78 15.03
CA GLY A 8 -5.58 -10.95 14.67
C GLY A 8 -5.17 -10.97 13.21
N LEU A 9 -4.24 -11.87 12.87
CA LEU A 9 -3.81 -12.21 11.52
C LEU A 9 -3.93 -13.73 11.39
N GLU A 10 -4.66 -14.20 10.37
CA GLU A 10 -4.98 -15.63 10.19
C GLU A 10 -5.65 -16.28 11.43
N GLY A 11 -6.48 -15.52 12.14
CA GLY A 11 -7.19 -15.99 13.33
C GLY A 11 -6.36 -16.00 14.62
N GLN A 12 -5.10 -15.54 14.59
CA GLN A 12 -4.26 -15.42 15.78
C GLN A 12 -4.12 -13.96 16.19
N ALA A 13 -4.32 -13.66 17.48
CA ALA A 13 -4.06 -12.33 18.01
C ALA A 13 -2.58 -11.96 17.84
N ILE A 14 -2.32 -10.77 17.29
CA ILE A 14 -0.96 -10.27 17.08
C ILE A 14 -0.75 -8.94 17.81
N SER A 15 0.46 -8.75 18.34
CA SER A 15 0.90 -7.48 18.91
C SER A 15 2.34 -7.21 18.48
N PRO A 16 2.53 -6.68 17.27
CA PRO A 16 3.87 -6.38 16.77
C PRO A 16 4.57 -5.37 17.69
N LYS A 17 5.81 -5.67 18.09
CA LYS A 17 6.60 -4.84 19.02
C LYS A 17 7.32 -3.69 18.33
N ASN A 18 7.55 -3.82 17.02
CA ASN A 18 8.20 -2.84 16.16
C ASN A 18 7.83 -3.13 14.69
N THR A 19 8.27 -2.25 13.79
CA THR A 19 8.00 -2.35 12.34
C THR A 19 8.58 -3.62 11.71
N ALA A 20 9.80 -4.01 12.08
CA ALA A 20 10.43 -5.22 11.56
C ALA A 20 9.66 -6.49 11.95
N HIS A 21 9.18 -6.57 13.20
CA HIS A 21 8.33 -7.67 13.65
C HIS A 21 6.99 -7.68 12.91
N ALA A 22 6.38 -6.52 12.63
CA ALA A 22 5.17 -6.45 11.82
C ALA A 22 5.41 -6.97 10.40
N GLN A 23 6.52 -6.61 9.77
CA GLN A 23 6.91 -7.11 8.44
C GLN A 23 7.12 -8.62 8.43
N GLN A 24 7.77 -9.18 9.45
CA GLN A 24 7.93 -10.63 9.60
C GLN A 24 6.60 -11.37 9.75
N LEU A 25 5.58 -10.72 10.33
CA LEU A 25 4.22 -11.24 10.42
C LEU A 25 3.43 -11.09 9.11
N GLY A 26 4.05 -10.55 8.05
CA GLY A 26 3.42 -10.34 6.74
C GLY A 26 2.62 -9.03 6.66
N ILE A 27 2.95 -8.02 7.48
CA ILE A 27 2.33 -6.69 7.38
C ILE A 27 3.30 -5.75 6.65
N GLY A 28 2.96 -5.42 5.41
CA GLY A 28 3.62 -4.39 4.62
C GLY A 28 2.98 -3.02 4.85
N THR A 29 3.80 -1.96 4.82
CA THR A 29 3.30 -0.58 4.83
C THR A 29 3.97 0.22 3.72
N VAL A 30 3.16 0.96 2.97
CA VAL A 30 3.60 1.99 2.02
C VAL A 30 3.12 3.32 2.57
N TYR A 31 4.08 4.17 2.89
CA TYR A 31 3.83 5.50 3.44
C TYR A 31 3.56 6.50 2.32
N GLN A 32 2.95 7.63 2.68
CA GLN A 32 2.67 8.74 1.76
C GLN A 32 3.93 9.17 1.00
N GLU A 33 5.03 9.36 1.73
CA GLU A 33 6.35 9.58 1.14
C GLU A 33 7.01 8.23 0.83
N VAL A 34 7.29 8.03 -0.45
CA VAL A 34 7.87 6.80 -0.96
C VAL A 34 9.33 6.71 -0.52
N ASN A 35 9.63 5.85 0.45
CA ASN A 35 10.99 5.50 0.86
C ASN A 35 11.67 4.57 -0.17
N LEU A 36 11.88 5.11 -1.36
CA LEU A 36 12.66 4.52 -2.45
C LEU A 36 13.87 5.40 -2.75
N LEU A 37 14.83 4.85 -3.49
CA LEU A 37 16.05 5.53 -3.90
C LEU A 37 15.86 6.01 -5.35
N PRO A 38 15.54 7.30 -5.59
CA PRO A 38 15.09 7.77 -6.91
C PRO A 38 16.17 7.67 -7.99
N ASN A 39 17.44 7.71 -7.57
CA ASN A 39 18.62 7.61 -8.43
C ASN A 39 19.04 6.15 -8.72
N MET A 40 18.42 5.15 -8.10
CA MET A 40 18.69 3.74 -8.36
C MET A 40 17.67 3.16 -9.32
N SER A 41 18.04 2.05 -9.97
CA SER A 41 17.14 1.38 -10.91
C SER A 41 15.88 0.85 -10.21
N VAL A 42 14.82 0.62 -10.96
CA VAL A 42 13.62 -0.04 -10.45
C VAL A 42 13.96 -1.42 -9.89
N ALA A 43 14.83 -2.18 -10.56
CA ALA A 43 15.27 -3.50 -10.09
C ALA A 43 16.00 -3.42 -8.73
N ASP A 44 16.88 -2.43 -8.55
CA ASP A 44 17.54 -2.22 -7.25
C ASP A 44 16.52 -1.85 -6.16
N ASN A 45 15.56 -0.98 -6.48
CA ASN A 45 14.53 -0.56 -5.54
C ASN A 45 13.63 -1.71 -5.09
N LEU A 46 13.23 -2.61 -6.00
CA LEU A 46 12.42 -3.78 -5.69
C LEU A 46 13.14 -4.78 -4.77
N PHE A 47 14.46 -4.97 -4.96
CA PHE A 47 15.23 -6.01 -4.28
C PHE A 47 16.23 -5.51 -3.25
N ILE A 48 16.19 -4.22 -2.87
CA ILE A 48 17.12 -3.65 -1.88
C ILE A 48 17.14 -4.47 -0.58
N GLY A 49 18.34 -4.84 -0.14
CA GLY A 49 18.56 -5.70 1.04
C GLY A 49 18.23 -7.18 0.83
N ARG A 50 17.79 -7.55 -0.38
CA ARG A 50 17.42 -8.92 -0.80
C ARG A 50 17.98 -9.24 -2.18
N GLU A 51 19.10 -8.62 -2.54
CA GLU A 51 19.63 -8.78 -3.89
C GLU A 51 20.13 -10.23 -4.08
N PRO A 52 19.84 -10.87 -5.23
CA PRO A 52 20.31 -12.21 -5.49
C PRO A 52 21.84 -12.21 -5.56
N ARG A 53 22.49 -12.98 -4.69
CA ARG A 53 23.95 -13.07 -4.58
C ARG A 53 24.40 -14.52 -4.68
N ARG A 54 25.53 -14.76 -5.34
CA ARG A 54 26.18 -16.08 -5.39
C ARG A 54 27.68 -15.90 -5.19
N PHE A 55 28.23 -16.56 -4.18
CA PHE A 55 29.62 -16.37 -3.74
C PHE A 55 29.94 -14.88 -3.45
N GLY A 56 29.02 -14.16 -2.81
CA GLY A 56 29.16 -12.73 -2.48
C GLY A 56 28.93 -11.76 -3.65
N LEU A 57 28.90 -12.25 -4.89
CA LEU A 57 28.71 -11.43 -6.10
C LEU A 57 27.23 -11.26 -6.44
N LEU A 58 26.85 -10.01 -6.75
CA LEU A 58 25.50 -9.64 -7.19
C LEU A 58 25.18 -10.25 -8.56
N ARG A 59 24.04 -10.96 -8.65
CA ARG A 59 23.50 -11.50 -9.89
C ARG A 59 22.57 -10.48 -10.56
N ARG A 60 23.17 -9.43 -11.13
CA ARG A 60 22.44 -8.31 -11.76
C ARG A 60 21.40 -8.77 -12.81
N LYS A 61 21.80 -9.64 -13.75
CA LYS A 61 20.90 -10.17 -14.79
C LYS A 61 19.70 -10.95 -14.23
N GLU A 62 19.91 -11.71 -13.15
CA GLU A 62 18.84 -12.45 -12.49
C GLU A 62 17.87 -11.48 -11.78
N MET A 63 18.42 -10.47 -11.10
CA MET A 63 17.63 -9.43 -10.44
C MET A 63 16.76 -8.65 -11.42
N GLU A 64 17.32 -8.26 -12.57
CA GLU A 64 16.59 -7.60 -13.66
C GLU A 64 15.49 -8.49 -14.21
N ALA A 65 15.78 -9.76 -14.51
CA ALA A 65 14.77 -10.70 -15.01
C ALA A 65 13.62 -10.90 -14.00
N ARG A 66 13.93 -11.02 -12.71
CA ARG A 66 12.94 -11.12 -11.63
C ARG A 66 12.12 -9.84 -11.49
N ALA A 67 12.74 -8.67 -11.60
CA ALA A 67 12.05 -7.38 -11.56
C ALA A 67 11.06 -7.24 -12.72
N THR A 68 11.50 -7.56 -13.94
CA THR A 68 10.64 -7.53 -15.13
C THR A 68 9.45 -8.48 -14.98
N ALA A 69 9.69 -9.72 -14.54
CA ALA A 69 8.62 -10.68 -14.32
C ALA A 69 7.63 -10.22 -13.24
N LEU A 70 8.12 -9.65 -12.13
CA LEU A 70 7.29 -9.13 -11.05
C LEU A 70 6.39 -8.00 -11.54
N MET A 71 6.94 -6.98 -12.20
CA MET A 71 6.14 -5.85 -12.72
C MET A 71 5.13 -6.31 -13.77
N ALA A 72 5.55 -7.21 -14.68
CA ALA A 72 4.67 -7.75 -15.71
C ALA A 72 3.51 -8.57 -15.12
N SER A 73 3.72 -9.27 -14.00
CA SER A 73 2.66 -10.03 -13.32
C SER A 73 1.51 -9.16 -12.82
N TYR A 74 1.77 -7.86 -12.59
CA TYR A 74 0.78 -6.84 -12.24
C TYR A 74 0.36 -5.97 -13.42
N GLY A 75 0.72 -6.35 -14.65
CA GLY A 75 0.34 -5.64 -15.87
C GLY A 75 1.18 -4.40 -16.20
N PHE A 76 2.32 -4.20 -15.53
CA PHE A 76 3.20 -3.05 -15.77
C PHE A 76 4.39 -3.43 -16.64
N SER A 77 4.59 -2.67 -17.72
CA SER A 77 5.75 -2.81 -18.62
C SER A 77 6.60 -1.55 -18.54
N LEU A 78 7.85 -1.70 -18.10
CA LEU A 78 8.83 -0.64 -18.02
C LEU A 78 10.25 -1.22 -18.07
N ASP A 79 11.24 -0.38 -18.40
CA ASP A 79 12.63 -0.76 -18.29
C ASP A 79 13.09 -0.71 -16.83
N VAL A 80 13.24 -1.88 -16.22
CA VAL A 80 13.61 -2.00 -14.81
C VAL A 80 15.05 -1.58 -14.50
N ARG A 81 15.87 -1.33 -15.53
CA ARG A 81 17.26 -0.87 -15.42
C ARG A 81 17.37 0.64 -15.27
N GLU A 82 16.33 1.36 -15.69
CA GLU A 82 16.30 2.81 -15.64
C GLU A 82 16.13 3.31 -14.19
N PRO A 83 16.75 4.45 -13.83
CA PRO A 83 16.53 5.11 -12.55
C PRO A 83 15.04 5.40 -12.29
N LEU A 84 14.62 5.16 -11.05
CA LEU A 84 13.22 5.29 -10.64
C LEU A 84 12.65 6.70 -10.88
N ASN A 85 13.47 7.75 -10.74
CA ASN A 85 13.06 9.15 -10.97
C ASN A 85 12.71 9.50 -12.42
N ARG A 86 12.94 8.59 -13.38
CA ARG A 86 12.51 8.76 -14.77
C ARG A 86 11.04 8.41 -14.99
N PHE A 87 10.39 7.80 -13.99
CA PHE A 87 8.99 7.38 -14.05
C PHE A 87 8.09 8.32 -13.23
N SER A 88 6.80 8.35 -13.57
CA SER A 88 5.81 9.18 -12.87
C SER A 88 5.68 8.76 -11.40
N VAL A 89 5.18 9.67 -10.55
CA VAL A 89 4.98 9.41 -9.12
C VAL A 89 4.09 8.19 -8.90
N ALA A 90 3.07 7.99 -9.75
CA ALA A 90 2.22 6.80 -9.71
C ALA A 90 3.01 5.51 -9.90
N MET A 91 3.90 5.46 -10.89
CA MET A 91 4.75 4.30 -11.12
C MET A 91 5.71 4.06 -9.95
N GLN A 92 6.21 5.12 -9.32
CA GLN A 92 7.05 4.99 -8.12
C GLN A 92 6.27 4.39 -6.94
N GLN A 93 5.00 4.79 -6.76
CA GLN A 93 4.10 4.17 -5.78
C GLN A 93 3.82 2.70 -6.08
N ILE A 94 3.56 2.37 -7.35
CA ILE A 94 3.37 0.98 -7.80
C ILE A 94 4.61 0.14 -7.48
N VAL A 95 5.82 0.63 -7.76
CA VAL A 95 7.07 -0.06 -7.41
C VAL A 95 7.19 -0.25 -5.90
N ALA A 96 6.80 0.74 -5.10
CA ALA A 96 6.81 0.63 -3.63
C ALA A 96 5.86 -0.46 -3.13
N ILE A 97 4.66 -0.55 -3.73
CA ILE A 97 3.65 -1.57 -3.44
C ILE A 97 4.15 -2.95 -3.86
N CYS A 98 4.65 -3.11 -5.09
CA CYS A 98 5.18 -4.38 -5.59
C CYS A 98 6.32 -4.89 -4.70
N ARG A 99 7.21 -3.99 -4.23
CA ARG A 99 8.25 -4.32 -3.25
C ARG A 99 7.65 -4.83 -1.93
N ALA A 100 6.65 -4.15 -1.40
CA ALA A 100 6.02 -4.54 -0.13
C ALA A 100 5.31 -5.90 -0.24
N ILE A 101 4.68 -6.20 -1.37
CA ILE A 101 4.04 -7.50 -1.62
C ILE A 101 5.05 -8.63 -1.82
N ASP A 102 6.12 -8.38 -2.58
CA ASP A 102 7.21 -9.35 -2.78
C ASP A 102 7.94 -9.70 -1.47
N LEU A 103 7.83 -8.85 -0.44
CA LEU A 103 8.23 -9.15 0.94
C LEU A 103 7.26 -10.10 1.68
N SER A 104 6.37 -10.79 0.95
CA SER A 104 5.36 -11.72 1.49
C SER A 104 4.32 -11.05 2.39
N ALA A 105 3.92 -9.82 2.03
CA ALA A 105 2.87 -9.13 2.75
C ALA A 105 1.50 -9.81 2.52
N LYS A 106 0.92 -10.33 3.61
CA LYS A 106 -0.47 -10.82 3.69
C LYS A 106 -1.45 -9.66 3.92
N VAL A 107 -0.97 -8.62 4.61
CA VAL A 107 -1.69 -7.36 4.84
C VAL A 107 -0.84 -6.22 4.30
N LEU A 108 -1.42 -5.35 3.49
CA LEU A 108 -0.77 -4.14 3.01
C LEU A 108 -1.51 -2.90 3.52
N ILE A 109 -0.78 -2.03 4.21
CA ILE A 109 -1.27 -0.72 4.66
C ILE A 109 -0.75 0.33 3.69
N LEU A 110 -1.66 1.12 3.14
CA LEU A 110 -1.40 2.18 2.18
C LEU A 110 -1.81 3.51 2.82
N ASP A 111 -0.84 4.38 3.08
CA ASP A 111 -1.07 5.66 3.75
C ASP A 111 -1.06 6.82 2.74
N GLU A 112 -2.23 7.39 2.47
CA GLU A 112 -2.47 8.44 1.47
C GLU A 112 -1.71 8.28 0.13
N PRO A 113 -1.73 7.09 -0.50
CA PRO A 113 -0.85 6.80 -1.64
C PRO A 113 -1.23 7.55 -2.93
N THR A 114 -2.37 8.25 -2.94
CA THR A 114 -2.91 8.97 -4.10
C THR A 114 -2.82 10.50 -3.98
N ALA A 115 -2.28 11.04 -2.88
CA ALA A 115 -2.38 12.47 -2.57
C ALA A 115 -1.75 13.40 -3.64
N SER A 116 -0.81 12.88 -4.44
CA SER A 116 -0.11 13.62 -5.49
C SER A 116 -0.38 13.12 -6.91
N LEU A 117 -1.41 12.29 -7.08
CA LEU A 117 -1.71 11.62 -8.36
C LEU A 117 -2.91 12.26 -9.06
N ASP A 118 -2.90 12.24 -10.39
CA ASP A 118 -4.07 12.59 -11.19
C ASP A 118 -5.10 11.43 -11.29
N THR A 119 -6.27 11.69 -11.89
CA THR A 119 -7.34 10.70 -12.00
C THR A 119 -6.92 9.42 -12.74
N GLN A 120 -6.11 9.53 -13.80
CA GLN A 120 -5.66 8.36 -14.57
C GLN A 120 -4.66 7.53 -13.76
N GLU A 121 -3.78 8.21 -13.04
CA GLU A 121 -2.80 7.60 -12.14
C GLU A 121 -3.47 6.92 -10.93
N VAL A 122 -4.52 7.51 -10.37
CA VAL A 122 -5.33 6.88 -9.31
C VAL A 122 -5.99 5.59 -9.80
N GLU A 123 -6.55 5.57 -11.01
CA GLU A 123 -7.15 4.35 -11.57
C GLU A 123 -6.13 3.24 -11.80
N MET A 124 -4.90 3.60 -12.17
CA MET A 124 -3.79 2.66 -12.28
C MET A 124 -3.49 2.00 -10.93
N LEU A 125 -3.41 2.79 -9.85
CA LEU A 125 -3.22 2.30 -8.50
C LEU A 125 -4.38 1.40 -8.05
N PHE A 126 -5.62 1.81 -8.30
CA PHE A 126 -6.81 1.04 -7.95
C PHE A 126 -6.89 -0.29 -8.68
N THR A 127 -6.42 -0.34 -9.93
CA THR A 127 -6.33 -1.58 -10.69
C THR A 127 -5.37 -2.56 -10.04
N LEU A 128 -4.19 -2.11 -9.63
CA LEU A 128 -3.25 -2.93 -8.85
C LEU A 128 -3.86 -3.38 -7.52
N MET A 129 -4.49 -2.48 -6.77
CA MET A 129 -5.13 -2.81 -5.49
C MET A 129 -6.20 -3.90 -5.65
N ARG A 130 -7.04 -3.81 -6.67
CA ARG A 130 -8.05 -4.83 -6.98
C ARG A 130 -7.39 -6.19 -7.27
N GLN A 131 -6.34 -6.22 -8.08
CA GLN A 131 -5.58 -7.46 -8.34
C GLN A 131 -4.97 -8.06 -7.07
N LEU A 132 -4.40 -7.23 -6.19
CA LEU A 132 -3.81 -7.68 -4.93
C LEU A 132 -4.86 -8.29 -4.00
N ARG A 133 -6.03 -7.64 -3.89
CA ARG A 133 -7.18 -8.18 -3.15
C ARG A 133 -7.63 -9.51 -3.72
N ASP A 134 -7.75 -9.62 -5.05
CA ASP A 134 -8.21 -10.84 -5.72
C ASP A 134 -7.19 -11.99 -5.55
N ASN A 135 -5.90 -11.67 -5.34
CA ASN A 135 -4.85 -12.60 -4.97
C ASN A 135 -4.78 -12.92 -3.45
N GLY A 136 -5.75 -12.47 -2.66
CA GLY A 136 -5.88 -12.78 -1.24
C GLY A 136 -5.11 -11.86 -0.29
N VAL A 137 -4.58 -10.73 -0.78
CA VAL A 137 -3.93 -9.73 0.08
C VAL A 137 -5.00 -8.85 0.74
N SER A 138 -4.94 -8.71 2.06
CA SER A 138 -5.79 -7.78 2.80
C SER A 138 -5.24 -6.35 2.69
N LEU A 139 -6.07 -5.40 2.30
CA LEU A 139 -5.65 -4.00 2.11
C LEU A 139 -6.26 -3.09 3.17
N ILE A 140 -5.45 -2.22 3.76
CA ILE A 140 -5.88 -1.08 4.58
C ILE A 140 -5.49 0.19 3.83
N PHE A 141 -6.48 0.93 3.35
CA PHE A 141 -6.27 2.17 2.59
C PHE A 141 -6.67 3.37 3.45
N VAL A 142 -5.70 4.22 3.78
CA VAL A 142 -5.92 5.45 4.54
C VAL A 142 -6.01 6.61 3.56
N THR A 143 -7.14 7.31 3.58
CA THR A 143 -7.40 8.46 2.72
C THR A 143 -8.47 9.36 3.34
N HIS A 144 -8.46 10.63 2.94
CA HIS A 144 -9.52 11.59 3.24
C HIS A 144 -10.41 11.91 2.02
N PHE A 145 -10.11 11.32 0.85
CA PHE A 145 -10.88 11.50 -0.37
C PHE A 145 -12.07 10.53 -0.42
N LEU A 146 -13.29 11.04 -0.29
CA LEU A 146 -14.49 10.21 -0.18
C LEU A 146 -14.71 9.31 -1.40
N ASP A 147 -14.54 9.85 -2.62
CA ASP A 147 -14.78 9.10 -3.86
C ASP A 147 -13.85 7.87 -3.95
N GLN A 148 -12.61 8.01 -3.47
CA GLN A 148 -11.66 6.91 -3.38
C GLN A 148 -12.10 5.86 -2.37
N VAL A 149 -12.56 6.27 -1.18
CA VAL A 149 -13.06 5.36 -0.15
C VAL A 149 -14.15 4.46 -0.73
N TYR A 150 -15.15 5.03 -1.39
CA TYR A 150 -16.27 4.27 -1.96
C TYR A 150 -15.88 3.40 -3.15
N ALA A 151 -14.83 3.75 -3.89
CA ALA A 151 -14.38 2.99 -5.04
C ALA A 151 -13.65 1.67 -4.70
N VAL A 152 -12.98 1.60 -3.55
CA VAL A 152 -12.06 0.48 -3.25
C VAL A 152 -12.28 -0.24 -1.93
N SER A 153 -13.15 0.27 -1.04
CA SER A 153 -13.32 -0.30 0.30
C SER A 153 -14.59 -1.15 0.42
N ASP A 154 -14.47 -2.28 1.14
CA ASP A 154 -15.62 -3.06 1.61
C ASP A 154 -16.17 -2.53 2.94
N ARG A 155 -15.28 -1.95 3.76
CA ARG A 155 -15.58 -1.38 5.08
C ARG A 155 -14.83 -0.08 5.31
N ILE A 156 -15.48 0.84 6.01
CA ILE A 156 -14.95 2.17 6.33
C ILE A 156 -14.83 2.28 7.84
N THR A 157 -13.65 2.66 8.31
CA THR A 157 -13.38 2.97 9.71
C THR A 157 -13.07 4.45 9.85
N VAL A 158 -13.81 5.14 10.71
CA VAL A 158 -13.62 6.57 10.94
C VAL A 158 -12.89 6.78 12.26
N LEU A 159 -11.77 7.48 12.17
CA LEU A 159 -11.01 8.01 13.31
C LEU A 159 -11.16 9.53 13.33
N ARG A 160 -11.43 10.10 14.50
CA ARG A 160 -11.54 11.55 14.72
C ARG A 160 -10.78 11.94 15.97
N ASN A 161 -9.90 12.93 15.90
CA ASN A 161 -9.06 13.37 17.02
C ASN A 161 -8.32 12.22 17.71
N GLY A 162 -7.83 11.24 16.93
CA GLY A 162 -7.17 10.04 17.44
C GLY A 162 -8.10 9.02 18.13
N THR A 163 -9.41 9.25 18.12
CA THR A 163 -10.42 8.36 18.73
C THR A 163 -11.23 7.62 17.66
N PHE A 164 -11.57 6.37 17.95
CA PHE A 164 -12.45 5.57 17.10
C PHE A 164 -13.88 6.08 17.18
N VAL A 165 -14.45 6.46 16.03
CA VAL A 165 -15.84 6.93 15.93
C VAL A 165 -16.77 5.78 15.56
N GLY A 166 -16.35 4.92 14.62
CA GLY A 166 -17.17 3.80 14.17
C GLY A 166 -16.57 3.07 12.96
N CYS A 167 -17.09 1.88 12.71
CA CYS A 167 -16.80 1.05 11.53
C CYS A 167 -18.12 0.62 10.89
N ARG A 168 -18.25 0.78 9.57
CA ARG A 168 -19.45 0.44 8.81
C ARG A 168 -19.09 -0.22 7.48
N GLU A 169 -19.99 -1.02 6.94
CA GLU A 169 -19.84 -1.52 5.58
C GLU A 169 -20.06 -0.38 4.58
N THR A 170 -19.23 -0.32 3.54
CA THR A 170 -19.26 0.76 2.55
C THR A 170 -20.63 0.86 1.87
N ARG A 171 -21.24 -0.29 1.55
CA ARG A 171 -22.57 -0.38 0.91
C ARG A 171 -23.72 0.13 1.78
N GLU A 172 -23.53 0.23 3.09
CA GLU A 172 -24.56 0.63 4.06
C GLU A 172 -24.35 2.04 4.63
N LEU A 173 -23.30 2.75 4.18
CA LEU A 173 -22.95 4.07 4.67
C LEU A 173 -23.13 5.13 3.58
N PRO A 174 -24.18 5.97 3.65
CA PRO A 174 -24.31 7.11 2.74
C PRO A 174 -23.17 8.14 2.94
N GLN A 175 -22.73 8.77 1.85
CA GLN A 175 -21.64 9.77 1.88
C GLN A 175 -21.87 10.89 2.90
N ILE A 176 -23.10 11.37 3.02
CA ILE A 176 -23.46 12.41 3.99
C ILE A 176 -23.28 11.95 5.45
N GLU A 177 -23.53 10.68 5.75
CA GLU A 177 -23.31 10.13 7.09
C GLU A 177 -21.82 9.97 7.38
N LEU A 178 -21.03 9.51 6.41
CA LEU A 178 -19.58 9.45 6.54
C LEU A 178 -18.99 10.83 6.86
N VAL A 179 -19.41 11.87 6.13
CA VAL A 179 -18.99 13.26 6.39
C VAL A 179 -19.38 13.70 7.81
N LYS A 180 -20.59 13.38 8.28
CA LYS A 180 -21.01 13.66 9.66
C LYS A 180 -20.14 12.93 10.68
N MET A 181 -19.77 11.68 10.43
CA MET A 181 -18.86 10.92 11.30
C MET A 181 -17.47 11.56 11.37
N MET A 182 -16.94 12.01 10.24
CA MET A 182 -15.61 12.65 10.15
C MET A 182 -15.56 14.03 10.82
N LEU A 183 -16.55 14.89 10.54
CA LEU A 183 -16.59 16.27 11.07
C LEU A 183 -17.14 16.36 12.50
N GLY A 184 -17.96 15.38 12.88
CA GLY A 184 -18.80 15.47 14.07
C GLY A 184 -20.03 16.37 13.87
N SER A 185 -21.07 16.11 14.63
CA SER A 185 -22.19 17.03 14.75
C SER A 185 -21.69 18.34 15.35
N ARG A 186 -21.91 19.47 14.64
CA ARG A 186 -21.92 20.80 15.27
C ARG A 186 -23.12 20.85 16.23
N THR A 187 -22.96 20.25 17.39
CA THR A 187 -23.77 20.54 18.56
C THR A 187 -22.85 21.27 19.52
N GLY A 188 -22.64 22.55 19.24
CA GLY A 188 -22.19 23.52 20.23
C GLY A 188 -23.42 24.22 20.81
N PRO A 189 -23.39 24.58 22.11
CA PRO A 189 -24.51 25.18 22.85
C PRO A 189 -24.94 26.56 22.33
#